data_AF-A0A840D7B5-F1
#
_entry.id   AF-A0A840D7B5-F1
#
_cell.length_a   1.000
_cell.length_b   1.000
_cell.length_c   1.000
_cell.angle_alpha   90.00
_cell.angle_beta   90.00
_cell.angle_gamma   90.00
#
_symmetry.space_group_name_H-M   'P 1'
#
loop_
_entity.id
_entity.type
_entity.pdbx_description
1 polymer ?
#
loop_
_entity_poly.entity_id
_entity_poly.type
_entity_poly.pdbx_seq_one_letter_code
_entity_poly.pdbx_strand_id
1 'polypeptide(L)'
;MKRIFSLLFLFYQFVCAFSQSYINNDSIPILFETDKGYKPQKKMMIANSEIFDTLKISSKVIVNFEYPLKDTLSVIEVKSIEIIDLRIYKIKNKKHIFFATYPNKKAMDNNESFVIELVKSKLRYWYRYQPYKLMLGKEFWGNKVAFGGTFYMIPCKGSIEL
;
A
#
# COMPACT_ATOMS: atom_id res chain seq x y z
N MET A 1 45.03 -1.11 2.14
CA MET A 1 43.95 -0.44 1.37
C MET A 1 42.64 -1.24 1.28
N LYS A 2 42.61 -2.58 1.20
CA LYS A 2 41.34 -3.35 1.09
C LYS A 2 40.42 -3.29 2.32
N ARG A 3 40.97 -3.17 3.53
CA ARG A 3 40.18 -3.14 4.78
C ARG A 3 39.34 -1.87 4.98
N ILE A 4 39.81 -0.73 4.44
CA ILE A 4 39.11 0.57 4.54
C ILE A 4 37.86 0.58 3.63
N PHE A 5 37.95 -0.03 2.44
CA PHE A 5 36.80 -0.16 1.53
C PHE A 5 35.68 -1.04 2.09
N SER A 6 36.00 -2.14 2.79
CA SER A 6 34.97 -2.97 3.45
C SER A 6 34.28 -2.23 4.60
N LEU A 7 35.01 -1.41 5.37
CA LEU A 7 34.42 -0.60 6.43
C LEU A 7 33.49 0.48 5.88
N LEU A 8 33.86 1.15 4.78
CA LEU A 8 33.00 2.12 4.09
C LEU A 8 31.74 1.47 3.50
N PHE A 9 31.85 0.25 2.96
CA PHE A 9 30.69 -0.48 2.43
C PHE A 9 29.71 -0.90 3.53
N LEU A 10 30.21 -1.36 4.68
CA LEU A 10 29.37 -1.67 5.84
C LEU A 10 28.75 -0.40 6.43
N PHE A 11 29.49 0.70 6.47
CA PHE A 11 28.96 1.99 6.93
C PHE A 11 27.90 2.54 5.98
N TYR A 12 28.07 2.36 4.67
CA TYR A 12 27.05 2.73 3.67
C TYR A 12 25.77 1.89 3.83
N GLN A 13 25.89 0.57 4.03
CA GLN A 13 24.71 -0.27 4.33
C GLN A 13 24.05 0.12 5.65
N PHE A 14 24.83 0.50 6.67
CA PHE A 14 24.31 0.95 7.95
C PHE A 14 23.61 2.31 7.86
N VAL A 15 24.16 3.26 7.09
CA VAL A 15 23.54 4.57 6.82
C VAL A 15 22.29 4.43 5.94
N CYS A 16 22.26 3.51 4.97
CA CYS A 16 21.05 3.18 4.20
C CYS A 16 19.98 2.50 5.07
N ALA A 17 20.37 1.62 5.99
CA ALA A 17 19.43 1.02 6.94
C ALA A 17 18.88 2.06 7.94
N PHE A 18 19.69 3.03 8.38
CA PHE A 18 19.26 4.12 9.26
C PHE A 18 18.43 5.19 8.54
N SER A 19 18.70 5.49 7.27
CA SER A 19 17.85 6.38 6.47
C SER A 19 16.48 5.75 6.21
N GLN A 20 16.42 4.42 6.08
CA GLN A 20 15.14 3.68 6.09
C GLN A 20 14.49 3.62 7.47
N SER A 21 15.26 3.61 8.56
CA SER A 21 14.72 3.63 9.93
C SER A 21 14.06 4.97 10.30
N TYR A 22 14.49 6.09 9.72
CA TYR A 22 13.84 7.40 9.94
C TYR A 22 12.53 7.60 9.16
N ILE A 23 12.18 6.68 8.25
CA ILE A 23 10.90 6.66 7.52
C ILE A 23 9.83 5.82 8.28
N ASN A 24 10.24 5.08 9.32
CA ASN A 24 9.40 4.08 9.97
C ASN A 24 8.84 4.53 11.32
N ASN A 25 7.77 5.30 11.24
CA ASN A 25 6.53 5.06 11.99
C ASN A 25 5.27 5.41 11.15
N ASP A 26 5.46 6.00 9.96
CA ASP A 26 4.44 6.37 8.97
C ASP A 26 4.37 5.43 7.73
N SER A 27 5.02 4.26 7.76
CA SER A 27 5.25 3.44 6.56
C SER A 27 4.08 2.61 6.06
N ILE A 28 3.05 2.42 6.89
CA ILE A 28 1.80 1.77 6.50
C ILE A 28 0.73 2.85 6.31
N PRO A 29 0.32 3.14 5.06
CA PRO A 29 -0.76 4.07 4.80
C PRO A 29 -2.04 3.57 5.47
N ILE A 30 -2.76 4.44 6.18
CA ILE A 30 -4.13 4.15 6.64
C ILE A 30 -5.08 4.16 5.43
N LEU A 31 -5.58 2.98 5.05
CA LEU A 31 -6.35 2.79 3.80
C LEU A 31 -7.88 2.82 4.00
N PHE A 32 -8.36 3.20 5.18
CA PHE A 32 -9.78 3.24 5.53
C PHE A 32 -10.13 4.53 6.26
N GLU A 33 -11.42 4.88 6.21
CA GLU A 33 -11.97 5.96 7.02
C GLU A 33 -11.93 5.59 8.50
N THR A 34 -11.33 6.48 9.31
CA THR A 34 -11.39 6.50 10.78
C THR A 34 -12.51 7.43 11.24
N ASP A 35 -13.09 7.17 12.41
CA ASP A 35 -14.36 7.77 12.81
C ASP A 35 -14.34 9.32 12.96
N LYS A 36 -15.47 9.93 12.54
CA LYS A 36 -16.08 11.28 12.72
C LYS A 36 -15.26 12.58 12.85
N GLY A 37 -13.93 12.56 12.84
CA GLY A 37 -13.10 13.79 12.80
C GLY A 37 -12.08 13.81 11.67
N TYR A 38 -11.84 12.67 11.03
CA TYR A 38 -10.82 12.52 10.00
C TYR A 38 -11.36 13.02 8.65
N LYS A 39 -11.32 14.33 8.44
CA LYS A 39 -11.34 14.87 7.08
C LYS A 39 -10.14 14.23 6.37
N PRO A 40 -10.29 13.53 5.23
CA PRO A 40 -9.15 13.16 4.41
C PRO A 40 -8.56 14.46 3.85
N GLN A 41 -7.77 15.18 4.66
CA GLN A 41 -7.36 16.55 4.37
C GLN A 41 -6.40 16.60 3.18
N LYS A 42 -5.87 15.46 2.73
CA LYS A 42 -5.03 15.36 1.55
C LYS A 42 -5.34 14.05 0.84
N LYS A 43 -5.34 14.08 -0.49
CA LYS A 43 -5.22 12.86 -1.30
C LYS A 43 -4.02 12.08 -0.74
N MET A 44 -4.22 10.83 -0.33
CA MET A 44 -3.11 10.00 0.13
C MET A 44 -2.16 9.78 -1.05
N MET A 45 -0.93 10.29 -0.94
CA MET A 45 0.10 10.20 -1.97
C MET A 45 1.27 9.37 -1.42
N ILE A 46 1.62 8.31 -2.13
CA ILE A 46 2.66 7.36 -1.75
C ILE A 46 3.73 7.40 -2.82
N ALA A 47 4.95 7.81 -2.46
CA ALA A 47 6.07 7.78 -3.38
C ALA A 47 6.49 6.32 -3.66
N ASN A 48 6.75 6.01 -4.94
CA ASN A 48 7.26 4.72 -5.36
C ASN A 48 8.25 4.91 -6.52
N SER A 49 9.44 4.33 -6.39
CA SER A 49 10.51 4.41 -7.40
C SER A 49 10.32 3.47 -8.59
N GLU A 50 9.43 2.47 -8.46
CA GLU A 50 9.16 1.45 -9.48
C GLU A 50 8.08 1.89 -10.50
N ILE A 51 7.56 3.11 -10.38
CA ILE A 51 6.59 3.69 -11.32
C ILE A 51 7.13 4.98 -11.92
N PHE A 52 6.85 5.21 -13.20
CA PHE A 52 7.26 6.41 -13.93
C PHE A 52 6.15 7.46 -14.04
N ASP A 53 4.89 7.01 -13.96
CA ASP A 53 3.70 7.87 -14.02
C ASP A 53 2.97 7.88 -12.68
N THR A 54 2.23 8.95 -12.43
CA THR A 54 1.31 8.97 -11.28
C THR A 54 0.12 8.05 -11.55
N LEU A 55 -0.16 7.18 -10.59
CA LEU A 55 -1.29 6.26 -10.62
C LEU A 55 -2.32 6.66 -9.57
N LYS A 56 -3.60 6.60 -9.91
CA LYS A 56 -4.71 6.60 -8.96
C LYS A 56 -5.18 5.16 -8.79
N ILE A 57 -5.18 4.67 -7.56
CA ILE A 57 -5.58 3.32 -7.21
C ILE A 57 -6.85 3.40 -6.37
N SER A 58 -7.87 2.66 -6.76
CA SER A 58 -9.06 2.40 -5.96
C SER A 58 -9.18 0.89 -5.76
N SER A 59 -9.33 0.46 -4.50
CA SER A 59 -9.36 -0.96 -4.15
C SER A 59 -10.48 -1.30 -3.19
N LYS A 60 -11.03 -2.50 -3.31
CA LYS A 60 -11.87 -3.16 -2.32
C LYS A 60 -11.24 -4.49 -1.92
N VAL A 61 -11.06 -4.70 -0.62
CA VAL A 61 -10.44 -5.91 -0.06
C VAL A 61 -11.34 -6.52 1.00
N ILE A 62 -11.28 -7.84 1.15
CA ILE A 62 -11.72 -8.53 2.36
C ILE A 62 -10.48 -8.87 3.17
N VAL A 63 -10.50 -8.51 4.44
CA VAL A 63 -9.52 -8.96 5.41
C VAL A 63 -10.20 -10.00 6.28
N ASN A 64 -9.60 -11.18 6.32
CA ASN A 64 -10.02 -12.27 7.18
C ASN A 64 -9.10 -12.30 8.39
N PHE A 65 -9.66 -12.31 9.58
CA PHE A 65 -8.96 -12.33 10.85
C PHE A 65 -8.96 -13.76 11.43
N GLU A 66 -8.01 -14.06 12.31
CA GLU A 66 -8.06 -15.34 13.04
C GLU A 66 -9.26 -15.39 14.00
N TYR A 67 -9.58 -14.25 14.62
CA TYR A 67 -10.72 -14.08 15.51
C TYR A 67 -11.60 -12.89 15.07
N PRO A 68 -12.90 -12.87 15.40
CA PRO A 68 -13.76 -11.74 15.10
C PRO A 68 -13.19 -10.42 15.66
N LEU A 69 -13.11 -9.36 14.86
CA LEU A 69 -12.59 -8.06 15.31
C LEU A 69 -13.38 -7.43 16.48
N LYS A 70 -14.65 -7.84 16.65
CA LYS A 70 -15.48 -7.44 17.80
C LYS A 70 -15.03 -8.06 19.13
N ASP A 71 -14.25 -9.13 19.08
CA ASP A 71 -13.69 -9.76 20.28
C ASP A 71 -12.49 -8.93 20.77
N THR A 72 -12.74 -8.14 21.80
CA THR A 72 -11.72 -7.25 22.39
C THR A 72 -10.75 -7.97 23.32
N LEU A 73 -11.03 -9.23 23.67
CA LEU A 73 -10.17 -10.05 24.52
C LEU A 73 -9.07 -10.75 23.73
N SER A 74 -9.33 -11.04 22.46
CA SER A 74 -8.40 -11.69 21.55
C SER A 74 -7.41 -10.71 20.90
N VAL A 75 -6.22 -11.19 20.59
CA VAL A 75 -5.25 -10.41 19.81
C VAL A 75 -5.77 -10.25 18.38
N ILE A 76 -5.68 -9.02 17.85
CA ILE A 76 -6.04 -8.78 16.46
C ILE A 76 -4.96 -9.35 15.56
N GLU A 77 -5.29 -10.46 14.90
CA GLU A 77 -4.42 -11.12 13.94
C GLU A 77 -5.14 -11.30 12.61
N VAL A 78 -4.48 -10.87 11.53
CA VAL A 78 -4.96 -11.11 10.17
C VAL A 78 -4.62 -12.56 9.79
N LYS A 79 -5.57 -13.28 9.23
CA LYS A 79 -5.38 -14.61 8.63
C LYS A 79 -5.01 -14.49 7.16
N SER A 80 -5.85 -13.82 6.38
CA SER A 80 -5.66 -13.67 4.94
C SER A 80 -6.26 -12.37 4.41
N ILE A 81 -5.82 -11.98 3.21
CA ILE A 81 -6.27 -10.76 2.52
C ILE A 81 -6.65 -11.12 1.09
N GLU A 82 -7.89 -10.82 0.74
CA GLU A 82 -8.46 -11.05 -0.58
C GLU A 82 -8.74 -9.71 -1.23
N ILE A 83 -8.21 -9.50 -2.44
CA ILE A 83 -8.49 -8.30 -3.23
C ILE A 83 -9.68 -8.62 -4.13
N ILE A 84 -10.81 -7.94 -3.94
CA ILE A 84 -12.06 -8.22 -4.67
C ILE A 84 -12.18 -7.34 -5.92
N ASP A 85 -11.82 -6.06 -5.78
CA ASP A 85 -11.84 -5.08 -6.86
C ASP A 85 -10.57 -4.25 -6.76
N LEU A 86 -9.92 -4.03 -7.89
CA LEU A 86 -8.78 -3.14 -8.02
C LEU A 86 -8.93 -2.40 -9.32
N ARG A 87 -8.92 -1.06 -9.25
CA ARG A 87 -8.95 -0.17 -10.41
C ARG A 87 -7.75 0.73 -10.36
N ILE A 88 -6.99 0.73 -11.44
CA ILE A 88 -5.80 1.56 -11.60
C ILE A 88 -6.07 2.52 -12.76
N TYR A 89 -5.81 3.80 -12.52
CA TYR A 89 -5.88 4.84 -13.53
C TYR A 89 -4.52 5.52 -13.63
N LYS A 90 -3.98 5.63 -14.85
CA LYS A 90 -2.79 6.43 -15.12
C LYS A 90 -3.20 7.89 -15.29
N ILE A 91 -2.48 8.80 -14.63
CA ILE A 91 -2.73 10.24 -14.74
C ILE A 91 -1.75 10.83 -15.76
N LYS A 92 -2.27 11.25 -16.92
CA LYS A 92 -1.49 11.93 -17.97
C LYS A 92 -2.16 13.26 -18.30
N ASN A 93 -1.43 14.37 -18.22
CA ASN A 93 -1.94 15.72 -18.53
C ASN A 93 -3.28 16.06 -17.85
N LYS A 94 -3.40 15.76 -16.54
CA LYS A 94 -4.63 15.91 -15.72
C LYS A 94 -5.83 15.04 -16.15
N LYS A 95 -5.70 14.18 -17.17
CA LYS A 95 -6.71 13.19 -17.55
C LYS A 95 -6.41 11.85 -16.89
N HIS A 96 -7.46 11.17 -16.42
CA HIS A 96 -7.40 9.79 -15.95
C HIS A 96 -7.60 8.86 -17.15
N ILE A 97 -6.59 8.06 -17.45
CA ILE A 97 -6.66 7.00 -18.45
C ILE A 97 -6.86 5.71 -17.67
N PHE A 98 -7.91 4.96 -17.99
CA PHE A 98 -8.13 3.65 -17.40
C PHE A 98 -6.95 2.74 -17.77
N PHE A 99 -6.31 2.16 -16.75
CA PHE A 99 -5.11 1.36 -16.91
C PHE A 99 -5.42 -0.12 -16.68
N ALA A 100 -6.06 -0.48 -15.56
CA ALA A 100 -6.37 -1.88 -15.27
C ALA A 100 -7.55 -2.06 -14.31
N THR A 101 -8.24 -3.21 -14.45
CA THR A 101 -9.21 -3.72 -13.47
C THR A 101 -8.86 -5.17 -13.08
N TYR A 102 -8.98 -5.51 -11.80
CA TYR A 102 -9.04 -6.89 -11.32
C TYR A 102 -10.46 -7.21 -10.83
N PRO A 103 -11.02 -8.40 -11.11
CA PRO A 103 -10.39 -9.57 -11.73
C PRO A 103 -10.42 -9.60 -13.27
N ASN A 104 -10.98 -8.60 -13.93
CA ASN A 104 -11.20 -8.64 -15.38
C ASN A 104 -9.90 -8.44 -16.20
N LYS A 105 -9.38 -9.55 -16.75
CA LYS A 105 -8.12 -9.60 -17.51
C LYS A 105 -8.13 -8.92 -18.89
N LYS A 106 -9.26 -8.38 -19.37
CA LYS A 106 -9.39 -7.85 -20.75
C LYS A 106 -8.50 -6.64 -21.07
N ALA A 107 -7.81 -6.05 -20.10
CA ALA A 107 -6.98 -4.87 -20.28
C ALA A 107 -5.50 -5.09 -19.90
N MET A 108 -4.98 -6.32 -19.86
CA MET A 108 -3.55 -6.56 -19.53
C MET A 108 -2.68 -6.61 -20.77
N ASP A 109 -1.98 -5.52 -21.10
CA ASP A 109 -0.73 -5.62 -21.85
C ASP A 109 0.39 -6.17 -20.93
N ASN A 110 1.36 -6.91 -21.47
CA ASN A 110 2.37 -7.61 -20.66
C ASN A 110 3.17 -6.68 -19.71
N ASN A 111 3.44 -5.43 -20.11
CA ASN A 111 4.12 -4.44 -19.28
C ASN A 111 3.24 -3.88 -18.14
N GLU A 112 1.92 -4.00 -18.25
CA GLU A 112 0.96 -3.49 -17.27
C GLU A 112 0.71 -4.52 -16.13
N SER A 113 1.02 -5.80 -16.40
CA SER A 113 0.99 -6.88 -15.41
C SER A 113 1.88 -6.60 -14.19
N PHE A 114 3.08 -6.04 -14.42
CA PHE A 114 4.01 -5.69 -13.34
C PHE A 114 3.40 -4.67 -12.37
N VAL A 115 2.79 -3.60 -12.89
CA VAL A 115 2.17 -2.55 -12.06
C VAL A 115 1.01 -3.11 -11.24
N ILE A 116 0.20 -4.00 -11.84
CA ILE A 116 -0.91 -4.66 -11.14
C ILE A 116 -0.38 -5.52 -9.99
N GLU A 117 0.63 -6.37 -10.23
CA GLU A 117 1.19 -7.21 -9.18
C GLU A 117 1.93 -6.41 -8.10
N LEU A 118 2.63 -5.33 -8.46
CA LEU A 118 3.21 -4.37 -7.53
C LEU A 118 2.14 -3.80 -6.60
N VAL A 119 1.04 -3.29 -7.16
CA VAL A 119 -0.06 -2.72 -6.37
C VAL A 119 -0.73 -3.78 -5.50
N LYS A 120 -0.99 -4.98 -6.01
CA LYS A 120 -1.55 -6.10 -5.22
C LYS A 120 -0.63 -6.48 -4.06
N SER A 121 0.67 -6.54 -4.29
CA SER A 121 1.67 -6.84 -3.25
C SER A 121 1.64 -5.79 -2.14
N LYS A 122 1.69 -4.49 -2.50
CA LYS A 122 1.61 -3.39 -1.54
C LYS A 122 0.30 -3.39 -0.76
N LEU A 123 -0.84 -3.61 -1.43
CA LEU A 123 -2.15 -3.70 -0.77
C LEU A 123 -2.19 -4.82 0.27
N ARG A 124 -1.72 -6.02 -0.08
CA ARG A 124 -1.66 -7.13 0.88
C ARG A 124 -0.77 -6.79 2.07
N TYR A 125 0.41 -6.23 1.82
CA TYR A 125 1.30 -5.82 2.90
C TYR A 125 0.64 -4.77 3.80
N TRP A 126 0.09 -3.70 3.23
CA TRP A 126 -0.51 -2.62 4.01
C TRP A 126 -1.73 -3.07 4.78
N TYR A 127 -2.64 -3.84 4.18
CA TYR A 127 -3.80 -4.38 4.89
C TYR A 127 -3.39 -5.38 5.98
N ARG A 128 -2.28 -6.12 5.84
CA ARG A 128 -1.81 -7.02 6.91
C ARG A 128 -1.50 -6.30 8.21
N TYR A 129 -1.03 -5.07 8.12
CA TYR A 129 -0.46 -4.32 9.25
C TYR A 129 -1.22 -3.02 9.58
N GLN A 130 -2.47 -2.90 9.14
CA GLN A 130 -3.30 -1.75 9.49
C GLN A 130 -3.57 -1.66 11.00
N PRO A 131 -3.76 -0.45 11.57
CA PRO A 131 -4.11 -0.26 12.97
C PRO A 131 -5.60 -0.56 13.24
N TYR A 132 -6.00 -1.83 13.12
CA TYR A 132 -7.40 -2.27 13.22
C TYR A 132 -8.08 -1.98 14.57
N LYS A 133 -7.30 -1.77 15.64
CA LYS A 133 -7.81 -1.29 16.94
C LYS A 133 -8.57 0.04 16.84
N LEU A 134 -8.29 0.84 15.80
CA LEU A 134 -8.96 2.11 15.55
C LEU A 134 -10.30 1.95 14.81
N MET A 135 -10.74 0.73 14.50
CA MET A 135 -11.91 0.45 13.67
C MET A 135 -12.95 -0.46 14.32
N LEU A 136 -12.95 -0.55 15.66
CA LEU A 136 -13.87 -1.40 16.42
C LEU A 136 -15.36 -1.09 16.20
N GLY A 137 -15.72 0.02 15.56
CA GLY A 137 -17.09 0.44 15.24
C GLY A 137 -17.63 0.03 13.86
N LYS A 138 -16.89 -0.72 13.03
CA LYS A 138 -17.38 -1.15 11.71
C LYS A 138 -18.20 -2.45 11.79
N GLU A 139 -19.12 -2.61 10.84
CA GLU A 139 -19.85 -3.87 10.67
C GLU A 139 -18.89 -4.99 10.26
N PHE A 140 -19.00 -6.13 10.96
CA PHE A 140 -18.14 -7.29 10.78
C PHE A 140 -18.98 -8.53 10.45
N TRP A 141 -18.53 -9.33 9.49
CA TRP A 141 -19.17 -10.59 9.12
C TRP A 141 -18.36 -11.76 9.67
N GLY A 142 -18.60 -12.08 10.94
CA GLY A 142 -17.79 -13.05 11.68
C GLY A 142 -16.34 -12.58 11.77
N ASN A 143 -15.43 -13.34 11.15
CA ASN A 143 -14.00 -13.03 11.10
C ASN A 143 -13.60 -12.21 9.88
N LYS A 144 -14.55 -11.78 9.03
CA LYS A 144 -14.25 -11.10 7.77
C LYS A 144 -14.78 -9.68 7.78
N VAL A 145 -14.00 -8.78 7.18
CA VAL A 145 -14.35 -7.36 7.07
C VAL A 145 -13.94 -6.83 5.71
N ALA A 146 -14.84 -6.11 5.05
CA ALA A 146 -14.55 -5.44 3.80
C ALA A 146 -14.00 -4.03 4.05
N PHE A 147 -12.91 -3.69 3.36
CA PHE A 147 -12.33 -2.35 3.36
C PHE A 147 -12.25 -1.80 1.94
N GLY A 148 -12.48 -0.50 1.81
CA GLY A 148 -12.34 0.24 0.58
C GLY A 148 -11.39 1.42 0.80
N GLY A 149 -10.52 1.67 -0.17
CA GLY A 149 -9.54 2.74 -0.10
C GLY A 149 -9.22 3.31 -1.48
N THR A 150 -8.90 4.60 -1.53
CA THR A 150 -8.35 5.26 -2.71
C THR A 150 -7.10 6.04 -2.35
N PHE A 151 -6.03 5.80 -3.08
CA PHE A 151 -4.75 6.48 -2.90
C PHE A 151 -4.08 6.74 -4.26
N TYR A 152 -3.02 7.53 -4.23
CA TYR A 152 -2.23 7.88 -5.40
C TYR A 152 -0.81 7.37 -5.17
N MET A 153 -0.26 6.66 -6.14
CA MET A 153 1.18 6.39 -6.17
C MET A 153 1.83 7.40 -7.11
N ILE A 154 2.87 8.07 -6.62
CA ILE A 154 3.64 9.06 -7.41
C ILE A 154 5.07 8.55 -7.63
N PRO A 155 5.68 8.83 -8.78
CA PRO A 155 7.10 8.54 -8.99
C PRO A 155 7.93 9.30 -7.95
N CYS A 156 8.96 8.65 -7.40
CA CYS A 156 9.99 9.37 -6.67
C CYS A 156 10.66 10.38 -7.62
N LYS A 157 10.59 11.68 -7.33
CA LYS A 157 11.38 12.66 -8.09
C LYS A 157 12.86 12.49 -7.71
N GLY A 158 13.61 11.84 -8.59
CA GLY A 158 15.06 11.70 -8.48
C GLY A 158 15.53 10.33 -8.93
N SER A 159 16.56 10.34 -9.78
CA SER A 159 17.34 9.22 -10.33
C SER A 159 16.75 8.45 -11.53
N ILE A 160 16.64 9.13 -12.67
CA ILE A 160 17.03 8.53 -13.95
C ILE A 160 17.90 9.56 -14.67
N GLU A 161 19.18 9.58 -14.30
CA GLU A 161 20.24 9.82 -15.27
C GLU A 161 20.79 8.45 -15.62
N LEU A 162 20.33 7.89 -16.74
CA LEU A 162 21.05 6.88 -17.54
C LEU A 162 20.62 7.06 -19.00
#